data_AF-A0A8D8P166-F1
#
_entry.id   AF-A0A8D8P166-F1
#
_cell.length_a   1.000
_cell.length_b   1.000
_cell.length_c   1.000
_cell.angle_alpha   90.00
_cell.angle_beta   90.00
_cell.angle_gamma   90.00
#
_symmetry.space_group_name_H-M   'P 1'
#
loop_
_entity.id
_entity.type
_entity.pdbx_description
1 polymer ?
#
loop_
_entity_poly.entity_id
_entity_poly.type
_entity_poly.pdbx_seq_one_letter_code
_entity_poly.pdbx_strand_id
1 'polypeptide(L)'
;MLPQGTYHPRITYNLYNASNNELVRTKKLFKNAITVIDVAPFRRWYESLLPEGKRGGCVGQEGLLDLLKKYAKRQKTAKMYPDLEVQFNAGRLRFQTWTEWPCRWLPAGG
;
A
#
# COMPACT_ATOMS: atom_id res chain seq x y z
N MET A 1 11.35 15.16 -1.99
CA MET A 1 10.72 14.41 -0.88
C MET A 1 9.30 14.07 -1.31
N LEU A 2 8.90 12.80 -1.28
CA LEU A 2 7.52 12.42 -1.60
C LEU A 2 6.59 12.90 -0.48
N PRO A 3 5.34 13.31 -0.79
CA PRO A 3 4.36 13.63 0.23
C PRO A 3 4.16 12.41 1.16
N GLN A 4 4.00 12.68 2.45
CA GLN A 4 3.82 11.66 3.49
C GLN A 4 2.57 10.83 3.15
N GLY A 5 2.76 9.61 2.65
CA GLY A 5 1.66 8.69 2.27
C GLY A 5 1.76 8.05 0.88
N THR A 6 2.69 8.48 0.01
CA THR A 6 2.88 7.85 -1.31
C THR A 6 3.96 6.78 -1.27
N TYR A 7 3.59 5.51 -1.46
CA TYR A 7 4.50 4.37 -1.54
C TYR A 7 4.72 3.94 -2.99
N HIS A 8 5.95 3.50 -3.31
CA HIS A 8 6.32 2.98 -4.62
C HIS A 8 6.58 1.47 -4.50
N PRO A 9 5.52 0.64 -4.50
CA PRO A 9 5.68 -0.79 -4.40
C PRO A 9 6.19 -1.38 -5.72
N ARG A 10 6.86 -2.53 -5.63
CA ARG A 10 7.29 -3.26 -6.82
C ARG A 10 6.08 -3.84 -7.54
N ILE A 11 6.01 -3.58 -8.85
CA ILE A 11 5.02 -4.17 -9.74
C ILE A 11 5.52 -5.54 -10.20
N THR A 12 4.67 -6.57 -10.13
CA THR A 12 5.06 -7.95 -10.50
C THR A 12 4.64 -8.31 -11.92
N TYR A 13 3.33 -8.39 -12.18
CA TYR A 13 2.77 -8.74 -13.49
C TYR A 13 1.30 -8.33 -13.59
N ASN A 14 0.84 -8.20 -14.83
CA ASN A 14 -0.55 -7.95 -15.19
C ASN A 14 -1.39 -9.23 -15.04
N LEU A 15 -2.52 -9.14 -14.35
CA LEU A 15 -3.46 -10.25 -14.13
C LEU A 15 -4.61 -10.23 -15.13
N TYR A 16 -5.11 -9.03 -15.47
CA TYR A 16 -6.30 -8.87 -16.30
C TYR A 16 -6.31 -7.53 -17.03
N ASN A 17 -6.75 -7.57 -18.28
CA ASN A 17 -7.06 -6.39 -19.08
C ASN A 17 -8.38 -6.62 -19.81
N ALA A 18 -9.30 -5.66 -19.75
CA ALA A 18 -10.64 -5.81 -20.35
C ALA A 18 -10.61 -5.87 -21.89
N SER A 19 -9.63 -5.25 -22.53
CA SER A 19 -9.64 -5.08 -23.99
C SER A 19 -8.92 -6.19 -24.77
N ASN A 20 -7.91 -6.84 -24.18
CA ASN A 20 -7.09 -7.82 -24.89
C ASN A 20 -6.33 -8.74 -23.92
N ASN A 21 -6.53 -10.05 -24.08
CA ASN A 21 -5.94 -11.12 -23.26
C ASN A 21 -4.47 -11.42 -23.60
N GLU A 22 -4.00 -11.08 -24.81
CA GLU A 22 -2.59 -11.24 -25.19
C GLU A 22 -1.65 -10.39 -24.31
N LEU A 23 -2.17 -9.29 -23.77
CA LEU A 23 -1.42 -8.38 -22.90
C LEU A 23 -1.16 -9.01 -21.51
N VAL A 24 -2.06 -9.89 -21.07
CA VAL A 24 -1.89 -10.68 -19.85
C VAL A 24 -0.80 -11.75 -20.08
N ARG A 25 -0.83 -12.43 -21.23
CA ARG A 25 0.12 -13.48 -21.59
C ARG A 25 1.56 -12.98 -21.68
N THR A 26 1.74 -11.77 -22.20
CA THR A 26 3.08 -11.16 -22.39
C THR A 26 3.59 -10.39 -21.18
N LYS A 27 2.81 -10.30 -20.08
CA LYS A 27 3.13 -9.55 -18.86
C LYS A 27 3.49 -8.08 -19.09
N LYS A 28 2.96 -7.48 -20.16
CA LYS A 28 3.14 -6.06 -20.46
C LYS A 28 2.16 -5.21 -19.65
N LEU A 29 2.62 -4.05 -19.20
CA LEU A 29 1.81 -3.09 -18.43
C LEU A 29 1.11 -2.12 -19.38
N PHE A 30 -0.19 -1.95 -19.17
CA PHE A 30 -1.04 -1.03 -19.91
C PHE A 30 -1.90 -0.25 -18.93
N LYS A 31 -2.46 0.86 -19.41
CA LYS A 31 -3.47 1.62 -18.67
C LYS A 31 -4.66 0.72 -18.34
N ASN A 32 -5.29 0.97 -17.20
CA ASN A 32 -6.51 0.28 -16.77
C ASN A 32 -6.38 -1.25 -16.60
N ALA A 33 -5.16 -1.77 -16.43
CA ALA A 33 -4.92 -3.18 -16.16
C ALA A 33 -5.00 -3.49 -14.66
N ILE A 34 -5.53 -4.66 -14.30
CA ILE A 34 -5.46 -5.17 -12.94
C ILE A 34 -4.10 -5.85 -12.79
N THR A 35 -3.28 -5.33 -11.89
CA THR A 35 -1.88 -5.73 -11.73
C THR A 35 -1.61 -6.19 -10.30
N VAL A 36 -0.67 -7.12 -10.14
CA VAL A 36 -0.24 -7.61 -8.84
C VAL A 36 0.96 -6.81 -8.34
N ILE A 37 0.86 -6.35 -7.10
CA ILE A 37 1.80 -5.46 -6.43
C ILE A 37 2.29 -6.09 -5.13
N ASP A 38 3.55 -5.84 -4.77
CA ASP A 38 4.14 -6.24 -3.49
C ASP A 38 3.56 -5.43 -2.31
N VAL A 39 3.22 -6.13 -1.23
CA VAL A 39 2.52 -5.62 -0.05
C VAL A 39 3.47 -5.11 1.03
N ALA A 40 4.75 -5.48 0.99
CA ALA A 40 5.75 -5.13 2.01
C ALA A 40 5.73 -3.64 2.45
N PRO A 41 5.71 -2.63 1.56
CA PRO A 41 5.69 -1.23 2.00
C PRO A 41 4.40 -0.83 2.73
N PHE A 42 3.25 -1.38 2.31
CA PHE A 42 1.96 -1.08 2.92
C PHE A 42 1.79 -1.73 4.29
N ARG A 43 2.35 -2.93 4.47
CA ARG A 43 2.36 -3.59 5.78
C ARG A 43 3.15 -2.79 6.81
N ARG A 44 4.36 -2.33 6.46
CA ARG A 44 5.18 -1.47 7.32
C ARG A 44 4.46 -0.18 7.72
N TRP A 45 3.74 0.41 6.78
CA TRP A 45 2.92 1.58 7.06
C TRP A 45 1.77 1.27 8.02
N TYR A 46 1.03 0.19 7.80
CA TYR A 46 -0.08 -0.19 8.66
C TYR A 46 0.38 -0.48 10.10
N GLU A 47 1.51 -1.19 10.26
CA GLU A 47 2.17 -1.43 11.55
C GLU A 47 2.61 -0.13 12.24
N SER A 48 3.08 0.86 11.48
CA SER A 48 3.44 2.18 12.04
C SER A 48 2.24 2.99 12.55
N LEU A 49 1.04 2.73 12.02
CA LEU A 49 -0.18 3.42 12.42
C LEU A 49 -0.84 2.78 13.65
N LEU A 50 -0.69 1.47 13.80
CA LEU A 50 -1.27 0.62 14.84
C LEU A 50 -0.15 -0.19 15.52
N PRO A 51 0.42 0.31 16.62
CA PRO A 51 1.48 -0.40 17.32
C PRO A 51 0.88 -1.50 18.18
N GLU A 52 0.59 -2.63 17.54
CA GLU A 52 0.49 -3.93 18.19
C GLU A 52 1.42 -4.88 17.46
N GLY A 53 2.72 -4.66 17.62
CA GLY A 53 3.75 -5.48 16.97
C GLY A 53 5.15 -5.04 17.37
N LYS A 54 5.70 -5.63 18.42
CA LYS A 54 7.09 -5.42 18.87
C LYS A 54 8.08 -5.51 17.70
N ARG A 55 8.83 -4.43 17.44
CA ARG A 55 10.28 -4.43 17.13
C ARG A 55 10.81 -3.00 16.93
N GLY A 56 11.59 -2.53 17.91
CA GLY A 56 12.69 -1.56 17.75
C GLY A 56 12.33 -0.08 17.64
N GLY A 57 12.22 0.60 18.78
CA GLY A 57 12.25 2.07 18.85
C GLY A 57 11.83 2.57 20.22
N CYS A 58 12.78 2.91 21.08
CA CYS A 58 12.57 3.48 22.41
C CYS A 58 11.96 4.88 22.25
N VAL A 59 10.64 5.00 22.32
CA VAL A 59 9.98 6.31 22.45
C VAL A 59 9.92 6.62 23.95
N GLY A 60 10.47 7.78 24.32
CA GLY A 60 10.62 8.26 25.70
C GLY A 60 9.33 8.17 26.52
N GLN A 61 9.48 7.94 27.82
CA GLN A 61 8.40 7.62 28.75
C GLN A 61 7.39 8.77 28.99
N GLU A 62 7.67 9.99 28.53
CA GLU A 62 6.78 11.13 28.70
C GLU A 62 5.82 11.27 27.51
N GLY A 63 4.58 10.81 27.68
CA GLY A 63 3.51 10.86 26.67
C GLY A 63 2.86 9.53 26.33
N LEU A 64 3.29 8.43 26.97
CA LEU A 64 2.78 7.08 26.73
C LEU A 64 1.25 6.98 26.85
N LEU A 65 0.65 7.65 27.83
CA LEU A 65 -0.81 7.66 28.05
C LEU A 65 -1.59 8.30 26.88
N ASP A 66 -1.10 9.42 26.34
CA ASP A 66 -1.77 10.09 25.22
C ASP A 66 -1.55 9.36 23.90
N LEU A 67 -0.41 8.69 23.76
CA LEU A 67 -0.16 7.77 22.65
C LEU A 67 -1.11 6.57 22.71
N LEU A 68 -1.25 5.92 23.87
CA LEU A 68 -2.21 4.82 24.06
C LEU A 68 -3.65 5.24 23.75
N LYS A 69 -4.08 6.43 24.20
CA LYS A 69 -5.39 6.99 23.84
C LYS A 69 -5.52 7.23 22.33
N LYS A 70 -4.47 7.70 21.66
CA LYS A 70 -4.44 7.88 20.19
C LYS A 70 -4.57 6.53 19.48
N TYR A 71 -3.89 5.48 19.94
CA TYR A 71 -3.97 4.15 19.34
C TYR A 71 -5.32 3.47 19.59
N ALA A 72 -5.87 3.57 20.80
CA ALA A 72 -7.21 3.08 21.11
C ALA A 72 -8.30 3.74 20.25
N LYS A 73 -8.11 5.02 19.88
CA LYS A 73 -8.99 5.71 18.92
C LYS A 73 -8.84 5.14 17.50
N ARG A 74 -7.61 4.89 17.04
CA ARG A 74 -7.31 4.37 15.69
C ARG A 74 -7.74 2.90 15.51
N GLN A 75 -7.63 2.07 16.56
CA GLN A 75 -8.06 0.67 16.54
C GLN A 75 -9.54 0.50 16.22
N LYS A 76 -10.40 1.46 16.63
CA LYS A 76 -11.84 1.41 16.34
C LYS A 76 -12.16 1.45 14.85
N THR A 77 -11.37 2.19 14.07
CA THR A 77 -11.51 2.32 12.62
C THR A 77 -10.60 1.36 11.85
N ALA A 78 -9.76 0.59 12.54
CA ALA A 78 -8.71 -0.23 11.94
C ALA A 78 -9.20 -1.56 11.32
N LYS A 79 -10.50 -1.75 11.11
CA LYS A 79 -11.03 -2.98 10.51
C LYS A 79 -10.64 -3.03 9.03
N MET A 80 -9.92 -4.08 8.64
CA MET A 80 -9.67 -4.39 7.24
C MET A 80 -10.83 -5.19 6.65
N TYR A 81 -10.98 -5.12 5.32
CA TYR A 81 -11.94 -5.97 4.61
C TYR A 81 -11.38 -7.39 4.50
N PRO A 82 -12.23 -8.43 4.62
CA PRO A 82 -11.77 -9.83 4.63
C PRO A 82 -11.01 -10.21 3.35
N ASP A 83 -11.46 -9.72 2.19
CA ASP A 83 -10.80 -9.97 0.90
C ASP A 83 -9.41 -9.33 0.81
N LEU A 84 -9.19 -8.23 1.53
CA LEU A 84 -7.88 -7.60 1.61
C LEU A 84 -6.98 -8.39 2.55
N GLU A 85 -7.48 -8.88 3.68
CA GLU A 85 -6.69 -9.70 4.61
C GLU A 85 -6.09 -10.94 3.93
N VAL A 86 -6.87 -11.63 3.10
CA VAL A 86 -6.40 -12.77 2.30
C VAL A 86 -5.26 -12.35 1.34
N GLN A 87 -5.39 -11.19 0.69
CA GLN A 87 -4.38 -10.67 -0.24
C GLN A 87 -3.10 -10.20 0.48
N PHE A 88 -3.26 -9.57 1.65
CA PHE A 88 -2.14 -9.15 2.49
C PHE A 88 -1.39 -10.38 3.02
N ASN A 89 -2.09 -11.43 3.44
CA ASN A 89 -1.47 -12.68 3.87
C ASN A 89 -0.74 -13.41 2.74
N ALA A 90 -1.29 -13.36 1.51
CA ALA A 90 -0.62 -13.86 0.31
C ALA A 90 0.62 -13.04 -0.11
N GLY A 91 0.84 -11.85 0.50
CA GLY A 91 1.94 -10.95 0.16
C GLY A 91 1.80 -10.27 -1.20
N ARG A 92 0.61 -10.32 -1.80
CA ARG A 92 0.32 -9.82 -3.15
C ARG A 92 -1.03 -9.11 -3.16
N LEU A 93 -1.02 -7.82 -3.42
CA LEU A 93 -2.22 -7.01 -3.55
C LEU A 93 -2.57 -6.82 -5.02
N ARG A 94 -3.85 -6.97 -5.37
CA ARG A 94 -4.36 -6.63 -6.70
C ARG A 94 -4.78 -5.17 -6.71
N PHE A 95 -4.30 -4.43 -7.70
CA PHE A 95 -4.64 -3.03 -7.86
C PHE A 95 -4.85 -2.69 -9.33
N GLN A 96 -5.77 -1.78 -9.60
CA GLN A 96 -6.04 -1.29 -10.95
C GLN A 96 -5.09 -0.14 -11.26
N THR A 97 -4.28 -0.29 -12.30
CA THR A 97 -3.40 0.79 -12.75
C THR A 97 -4.21 1.99 -13.20
N TRP A 98 -3.70 3.19 -12.93
CA TRP A 98 -4.30 4.46 -13.33
C TRP A 98 -4.62 4.52 -14.83
N THR A 99 -5.68 5.24 -15.17
CA THR A 99 -6.09 5.57 -16.54
C THR A 99 -5.15 6.58 -17.21
N GLU A 100 -4.31 7.25 -16.42
CA GLU A 100 -3.38 8.31 -16.83
C GLU A 100 -1.95 7.92 -16.47
N TRP A 101 -0.99 8.14 -17.37
CA TRP A 101 0.41 7.90 -17.04
C TRP A 101 0.92 8.99 -16.08
N PRO A 102 1.60 8.64 -14.99
CA PRO A 102 2.02 9.57 -13.95
C PRO A 102 3.22 10.45 -14.36
N CYS A 103 3.39 10.79 -15.64
CA CYS A 103 4.42 11.74 -16.06
C CYS A 103 4.28 13.13 -15.38
N ARG A 104 3.18 13.36 -14.64
CA ARG A 104 2.88 14.55 -13.83
C ARG A 104 3.39 14.51 -12.38
N TRP A 105 4.02 13.42 -11.93
CA TRP A 105 4.47 13.25 -10.53
C TRP A 105 5.95 13.58 -10.29
N LEU A 106 6.70 13.94 -11.34
CA LEU A 106 7.94 14.68 -11.14
C LEU A 106 7.54 16.13 -10.82
N PRO A 107 8.07 16.76 -9.75
CA PRO A 107 7.97 18.20 -9.65
C PRO A 107 8.54 18.75 -10.96
N ALA A 108 7.75 19.54 -11.68
CA ALA A 108 8.28 20.30 -12.81
C ALA A 108 9.46 21.10 -12.25
N GLY A 109 10.67 20.80 -12.71
CA GLY A 109 11.83 21.64 -12.42
C GLY A 109 11.61 22.97 -13.12
N GLY A 110 11.51 24.04 -12.34
CA GLY A 110 11.23 25.40 -12.79
C GLY A 110 10.40 26.17 -11.78
#